data_AF-A0AAN7V121-F1
#
_entry.id   AF-A0AAN7V121-F1
#
_cell.length_a   1.000
_cell.length_b   1.000
_cell.length_c   1.000
_cell.angle_alpha   90.00
_cell.angle_beta   90.00
_cell.angle_gamma   90.00
#
_symmetry.space_group_name_H-M   'P 1'
#
loop_
_entity.id
_entity.type
_entity.pdbx_description
1 polymer ?
#
loop_
_entity_poly.entity_id
_entity_poly.type
_entity_poly.pdbx_seq_one_letter_code
_entity_poly.pdbx_strand_id
1 'polypeptide(L)'
;MAEPPSFYITGSTGGSYQNFIRELRRLFAHPGRFAHNVPALIEEDDNRADNLIEVVLRTETHAVRLSLRRDNLYLVGFRDDTPGSTWFELDSGRQQIGGSTSVRIRDNYGALEGAAGIGPQTRLAVILGRYVSTCVLGLD
;
A
#
# COMPACT_ATOMS: atom_id res chain seq x y z
N MET A 1 -7.61 -18.76 0.86
CA MET A 1 -6.79 -17.65 1.38
C MET A 1 -7.70 -16.76 2.20
N ALA A 2 -7.21 -16.19 3.30
CA ALA A 2 -7.97 -15.18 4.03
C ALA A 2 -8.10 -13.91 3.18
N GLU A 3 -9.22 -13.19 3.29
CA GLU A 3 -9.35 -11.87 2.69
C GLU A 3 -8.30 -10.91 3.29
N PRO A 4 -7.68 -10.04 2.48
CA PRO A 4 -6.75 -9.04 3.01
C PRO A 4 -7.48 -8.08 3.97
N PRO A 5 -6.75 -7.48 4.91
CA PRO A 5 -7.29 -6.43 5.75
C PRO A 5 -7.82 -5.28 4.88
N SER A 6 -8.99 -4.77 5.25
CA SER A 6 -9.66 -3.71 4.53
C SER A 6 -9.99 -2.53 5.43
N PHE A 7 -9.87 -1.32 4.89
CA PHE A 7 -10.23 -0.09 5.58
C PHE A 7 -11.25 0.72 4.80
N TYR A 8 -12.37 1.04 5.45
CA TYR A 8 -13.43 1.87 4.89
C TYR A 8 -13.21 3.35 5.24
N ILE A 9 -12.89 4.16 4.24
CA ILE A 9 -12.45 5.55 4.39
C ILE A 9 -13.63 6.49 4.68
N THR A 10 -14.69 6.42 3.87
CA THR A 10 -15.75 7.46 3.78
C THR A 10 -16.60 7.62 5.05
N GLY A 11 -16.59 6.64 5.97
CA GLY A 11 -17.26 6.73 7.27
C GLY A 11 -16.37 6.36 8.45
N SER A 12 -15.04 6.34 8.27
CA SER A 12 -14.13 5.97 9.36
C SER A 12 -14.10 7.01 10.48
N THR A 13 -13.96 6.50 11.70
CA THR A 13 -13.58 7.27 12.88
C THR A 13 -12.08 7.16 13.14
N GLY A 14 -11.53 8.08 13.94
CA GLY A 14 -10.14 7.96 14.41
C GLY A 14 -9.86 6.63 15.12
N GLY A 15 -10.84 6.11 15.88
CA GLY A 15 -10.72 4.80 16.54
C GLY A 15 -10.63 3.63 15.56
N SER A 16 -11.45 3.62 14.49
CA SER A 16 -11.38 2.57 13.47
C SER A 16 -10.05 2.61 12.71
N TYR A 17 -9.52 3.80 12.43
CA TYR A 17 -8.21 3.93 11.79
C TYR A 17 -7.09 3.40 12.68
N GLN A 18 -7.10 3.76 13.97
CA GLN A 18 -6.11 3.24 14.93
C GLN A 18 -6.17 1.72 15.08
N ASN A 19 -7.37 1.11 15.01
CA ASN A 19 -7.52 -0.34 15.02
C ASN A 19 -6.90 -0.97 13.76
N PHE A 20 -7.24 -0.44 12.59
CA PHE A 20 -6.69 -0.89 11.32
C PHE A 20 -5.16 -0.81 11.29
N ILE A 21 -4.56 0.30 11.73
CA ILE A 21 -3.10 0.44 11.83
C ILE A 21 -2.50 -0.57 12.82
N ARG A 22 -3.17 -0.86 13.95
CA ARG A 22 -2.70 -1.90 14.88
C ARG A 22 -2.73 -3.29 14.28
N GLU A 23 -3.76 -3.61 13.49
CA GLU A 23 -3.86 -4.88 12.77
C GLU A 23 -2.78 -5.00 11.70
N LEU A 24 -2.55 -3.94 10.91
CA LEU A 24 -1.46 -3.92 9.94
C LEU A 24 -0.11 -4.15 10.63
N ARG A 25 0.19 -3.45 11.73
CA ARG A 25 1.45 -3.66 12.47
C ARG A 25 1.65 -5.12 12.91
N ARG A 26 0.57 -5.83 13.26
CA ARG A 26 0.65 -7.26 13.62
C ARG A 26 0.84 -8.15 12.39
N LEU A 27 0.16 -7.82 11.29
CA LEU A 27 0.24 -8.55 10.04
C LEU A 27 1.65 -8.51 9.42
N PHE A 28 2.28 -7.33 9.44
CA PHE A 28 3.63 -7.13 8.93
C PHE A 28 4.73 -7.62 9.88
N ALA A 29 4.42 -7.82 11.16
CA ALA A 29 5.40 -8.24 12.14
C ALA A 29 5.90 -9.67 11.88
N HIS A 30 7.17 -9.89 12.24
CA HIS A 30 7.67 -11.23 12.48
C HIS A 30 7.06 -11.77 13.78
N PRO A 31 6.44 -12.98 13.77
CA PRO A 31 5.87 -13.58 14.98
C PRO A 31 6.92 -13.67 16.10
N GLY A 32 6.61 -13.14 17.28
CA GLY A 32 7.49 -13.21 18.46
C GLY A 32 8.71 -12.29 18.44
N ARG A 33 8.94 -11.48 17.39
CA ARG A 33 10.07 -10.53 17.35
C ARG A 33 9.61 -9.13 17.72
N PHE A 34 10.21 -8.59 18.78
CA PHE A 34 9.92 -7.25 19.28
C PHE A 34 11.23 -6.54 19.63
N ALA A 35 11.27 -5.24 19.37
CA ALA A 35 12.30 -4.34 19.86
C ALA A 35 11.61 -3.26 20.70
N HIS A 36 11.94 -3.16 21.99
CA HIS A 36 11.32 -2.20 22.91
C HIS A 36 9.77 -2.23 22.91
N ASN A 37 9.17 -3.43 22.93
CA ASN A 37 7.71 -3.65 22.83
C ASN A 37 7.06 -3.15 21.52
N VAL A 38 7.86 -2.84 20.49
CA VAL A 38 7.40 -2.53 19.15
C VAL A 38 7.60 -3.77 18.27
N PRO A 39 6.57 -4.21 17.53
CA PRO A 39 6.72 -5.33 16.60
C PRO A 39 7.80 -5.02 15.56
N ALA A 40 8.72 -5.95 15.34
CA ALA A 40 9.75 -5.83 14.32
C ALA A 40 9.31 -6.51 13.02
N LEU A 41 9.71 -5.94 11.87
CA LEU A 41 9.50 -6.56 10.57
C LEU A 41 10.32 -7.85 10.44
N ILE A 42 9.97 -8.65 9.43
CA ILE A 42 10.83 -9.76 9.00
C ILE A 42 12.15 -9.22 8.42
N GLU A 43 13.16 -10.06 8.32
CA GLU A 43 14.41 -9.68 7.65
C GLU A 43 14.15 -9.55 6.14
N GLU A 44 14.91 -8.68 5.48
CA GLU A 44 14.84 -8.58 4.03
C GLU A 44 15.34 -9.90 3.43
N ASP A 45 14.46 -10.54 2.65
CA ASP A 45 14.76 -11.76 1.90
C ASP A 45 14.66 -11.44 0.41
N ASP A 46 15.68 -11.87 -0.34
CA ASP A 46 15.77 -11.71 -1.78
C ASP A 46 14.65 -12.46 -2.53
N ASN A 47 14.03 -13.46 -1.89
CA ASN A 47 12.91 -14.23 -2.43
C ASN A 47 11.57 -13.48 -2.24
N ARG A 48 11.36 -12.45 -3.07
CA ARG A 48 10.32 -11.43 -2.86
C ARG A 48 8.86 -11.85 -3.08
N ALA A 49 8.59 -12.95 -3.78
CA ALA A 49 7.21 -13.32 -4.13
C ALA A 49 6.37 -13.71 -2.90
N ASP A 50 6.97 -14.40 -1.92
CA ASP A 50 6.31 -14.79 -0.67
C ASP A 50 6.22 -13.62 0.34
N ASN A 51 6.84 -12.49 0.02
CA ASN A 51 6.95 -11.32 0.88
C ASN A 51 5.94 -10.22 0.54
N LEU A 52 4.93 -10.48 -0.30
CA LEU A 52 3.90 -9.50 -0.61
C LEU A 52 2.68 -9.66 0.30
N ILE A 53 2.23 -8.56 0.87
CA ILE A 53 1.01 -8.46 1.65
C ILE A 53 0.05 -7.52 0.93
N GLU A 54 -1.17 -7.99 0.72
CA GLU A 54 -2.24 -7.20 0.14
C GLU A 54 -3.05 -6.47 1.22
N VAL A 55 -3.44 -5.24 0.93
CA VAL A 55 -4.28 -4.39 1.79
C VAL A 55 -5.31 -3.69 0.92
N VAL A 56 -6.56 -3.59 1.37
CA VAL A 56 -7.63 -2.94 0.60
C VAL A 56 -8.05 -1.63 1.24
N LEU A 57 -8.09 -0.56 0.44
CA LEU A 57 -8.66 0.73 0.81
C LEU A 57 -9.99 0.91 0.08
N ARG A 58 -11.06 1.16 0.81
CA ARG A 58 -12.43 1.22 0.25
C ARG A 58 -13.08 2.56 0.58
N THR A 59 -13.82 3.08 -0.37
CA THR A 59 -14.79 4.17 -0.22
C THR A 59 -16.20 3.58 -0.34
N GLU A 60 -17.22 4.44 -0.40
CA GLU A 60 -18.60 4.00 -0.68
C GLU A 60 -18.74 3.32 -2.04
N THR A 61 -18.00 3.79 -3.04
CA THR A 61 -18.22 3.46 -4.44
C THR A 61 -17.06 2.71 -5.08
N HIS A 62 -15.84 2.84 -4.53
CA HIS A 62 -14.62 2.29 -5.12
C HIS A 62 -13.76 1.61 -4.08
N ALA A 63 -12.98 0.63 -4.51
CA ALA A 63 -12.06 -0.09 -3.65
C ALA A 63 -10.78 -0.40 -4.43
N VAL A 64 -9.64 -0.06 -3.84
CA VAL A 64 -8.32 -0.31 -4.41
C VAL A 64 -7.59 -1.29 -3.51
N ARG A 65 -7.00 -2.30 -4.14
CA ARG A 65 -6.12 -3.27 -3.50
C ARG A 65 -4.68 -2.87 -3.76
N LEU A 66 -3.92 -2.73 -2.68
CA LEU A 66 -2.50 -2.40 -2.67
C LEU A 66 -1.71 -3.66 -2.36
N SER A 67 -0.56 -3.84 -3.01
CA SER A 67 0.42 -4.88 -2.69
C SER A 67 1.68 -4.22 -2.12
N LEU A 68 2.09 -4.63 -0.92
CA LEU A 68 3.21 -4.07 -0.20
C LEU A 68 4.23 -5.15 0.17
N ARG A 69 5.50 -4.79 0.19
CA ARG A 69 6.56 -5.65 0.72
C ARG A 69 6.45 -5.80 2.24
N ARG A 70 6.56 -7.03 2.73
CA ARG A 70 6.44 -7.38 4.15
C ARG A 70 7.66 -6.93 4.97
N ASP A 71 8.83 -6.96 4.37
CA ASP A 71 10.12 -6.67 5.02
C ASP A 71 10.39 -5.17 5.20
N ASN A 72 9.84 -4.31 4.34
CA ASN A 72 10.11 -2.87 4.39
C ASN A 72 8.90 -1.95 4.15
N LEU A 73 7.69 -2.50 3.99
CA LEU A 73 6.43 -1.77 3.79
C LEU A 73 6.35 -0.98 2.47
N TYR A 74 7.26 -1.20 1.53
CA TYR A 74 7.23 -0.47 0.26
C TYR A 74 6.04 -0.89 -0.59
N LEU A 75 5.35 0.10 -1.15
CA LEU A 75 4.30 -0.13 -2.14
C LEU A 75 4.93 -0.71 -3.40
N VAL A 76 4.41 -1.84 -3.87
CA VAL A 76 4.85 -2.51 -5.09
C VAL A 76 3.89 -2.19 -6.23
N GLY A 77 2.60 -2.31 -5.96
CA GLY A 77 1.59 -2.12 -6.97
C GLY A 77 0.18 -1.96 -6.42
N PHE A 78 -0.74 -1.68 -7.31
CA PHE A 78 -2.16 -1.48 -7.00
C PHE A 78 -3.04 -2.02 -8.12
N ARG A 79 -4.30 -2.28 -7.80
CA ARG A 79 -5.38 -2.56 -8.76
C ARG A 79 -6.71 -2.21 -8.13
N ASP A 80 -7.76 -2.18 -8.93
CA ASP A 80 -9.12 -2.26 -8.41
C ASP A 80 -9.35 -3.56 -7.65
N ASP A 81 -10.14 -3.48 -6.59
CA ASP A 81 -10.61 -4.62 -5.80
C ASP A 81 -11.78 -5.34 -6.50
N THR A 82 -11.66 -5.53 -7.82
CA THR A 82 -12.61 -6.25 -8.66
C THR A 82 -11.94 -7.51 -9.22
N PRO A 83 -12.64 -8.66 -9.24
CA PRO A 83 -12.07 -9.89 -9.81
C PRO A 83 -11.61 -9.70 -11.26
N GLY A 84 -10.36 -10.05 -11.55
CA GLY A 84 -9.78 -9.98 -12.89
C GLY A 84 -9.11 -8.64 -13.25
N SER A 85 -9.18 -7.63 -12.40
CA SER A 85 -8.51 -6.35 -12.64
C SER A 85 -6.99 -6.50 -12.74
N THR A 86 -6.40 -5.76 -13.68
CA THR A 86 -4.97 -5.74 -13.96
C THR A 86 -4.20 -5.13 -12.79
N TRP A 87 -3.11 -5.77 -12.40
CA TRP A 87 -2.15 -5.17 -11.47
C TRP A 87 -1.28 -4.15 -12.18
N PHE A 88 -1.18 -2.97 -11.59
CA PHE A 88 -0.23 -1.94 -11.97
C PHE A 88 0.93 -1.93 -10.99
N GLU A 89 2.16 -1.94 -11.48
CA GLU A 89 3.37 -2.07 -10.66
C GLU A 89 4.31 -0.87 -10.86
N LEU A 90 4.82 -0.34 -9.74
CA LEU A 90 5.86 0.69 -9.72
C LEU A 90 7.19 0.11 -10.21
N ASP A 91 7.98 0.94 -10.90
CA ASP A 91 9.28 0.53 -11.40
C ASP A 91 10.29 0.41 -10.25
N SER A 92 10.59 -0.84 -9.91
CA SER A 92 11.60 -1.24 -8.92
C SER A 92 12.80 -1.94 -9.55
N GLY A 93 12.94 -1.86 -10.88
CA GLY A 93 14.00 -2.51 -11.66
C GLY A 93 13.78 -4.00 -11.98
N ARG A 94 12.73 -4.63 -11.42
CA ARG A 94 12.28 -5.99 -11.76
C ARG A 94 10.80 -6.17 -11.48
N GLN A 95 10.15 -7.10 -12.18
CA GLN A 95 8.75 -7.44 -11.92
C GLN A 95 8.62 -8.20 -10.60
N GLN A 96 7.72 -7.76 -9.72
CA GLN A 96 7.45 -8.38 -8.43
C GLN A 96 6.07 -9.05 -8.36
N ILE A 97 5.10 -8.58 -9.14
CA ILE A 97 3.75 -9.13 -9.24
C ILE A 97 3.60 -9.82 -10.59
N GLY A 98 3.35 -11.13 -10.60
CA GLY A 98 3.20 -11.91 -11.83
C GLY A 98 2.05 -11.38 -12.70
N GLY A 99 2.33 -11.10 -13.97
CA GLY A 99 1.33 -10.59 -14.92
C GLY A 99 0.93 -9.12 -14.74
N SER A 100 1.66 -8.35 -13.92
CA SER A 100 1.45 -6.92 -13.76
C SER A 100 1.86 -6.10 -14.99
N THR A 101 1.28 -4.91 -15.11
CA THR A 101 1.66 -3.87 -16.06
C THR A 101 2.49 -2.81 -15.35
N SER A 102 3.68 -2.49 -15.84
CA SER A 102 4.50 -1.44 -15.25
C SER A 102 3.93 -0.05 -15.54
N VAL A 103 3.83 0.80 -14.51
CA VAL A 103 3.47 2.22 -14.67
C VAL A 103 4.64 3.10 -15.12
N ARG A 104 5.87 2.54 -15.20
CA ARG A 104 7.11 3.26 -15.57
C ARG A 104 7.44 4.46 -14.68
N ILE A 105 6.93 4.46 -13.45
CA ILE A 105 7.23 5.46 -12.41
C ILE A 105 7.98 4.74 -11.29
N ARG A 106 9.13 5.28 -10.88
CA ARG A 106 9.91 4.68 -9.80
C ARG A 106 9.21 4.79 -8.45
N ASP A 107 9.48 3.84 -7.57
CA ASP A 107 8.89 3.69 -6.23
C ASP A 107 9.36 4.71 -5.17
N ASN A 108 10.02 5.79 -5.58
CA ASN A 108 10.50 6.82 -4.66
C ASN A 108 9.67 8.10 -4.77
N TYR A 109 9.61 8.85 -3.66
CA TYR A 109 8.82 10.08 -3.57
C TYR A 109 9.15 11.11 -4.66
N GLY A 110 10.41 11.25 -5.06
CA GLY A 110 10.78 12.24 -6.09
C GLY A 110 10.20 11.91 -7.47
N ALA A 111 10.20 10.62 -7.83
CA ALA A 111 9.57 10.17 -9.07
C ALA A 111 8.04 10.29 -9.03
N LEU A 112 7.42 9.97 -7.89
CA LEU A 112 5.97 10.11 -7.71
C LEU A 112 5.51 11.58 -7.75
N GLU A 113 6.23 12.47 -7.05
CA GLU A 113 5.99 13.92 -7.07
C GLU A 113 6.12 14.46 -8.51
N GLY A 114 7.18 14.08 -9.22
CA GLY A 114 7.39 14.45 -10.63
C GLY A 114 6.28 13.94 -11.55
N ALA A 115 5.84 12.70 -11.40
CA ALA A 115 4.76 12.12 -12.19
C ALA A 115 3.40 12.80 -11.91
N ALA A 116 3.16 13.21 -10.66
CA ALA A 116 1.96 13.93 -10.27
C ALA A 116 2.00 15.43 -10.66
N GLY A 117 3.11 15.94 -11.19
CA GLY A 117 3.27 17.36 -11.56
C GLY A 117 3.26 18.31 -10.36
N ILE A 118 3.47 17.80 -9.15
CA ILE A 118 3.56 18.56 -7.91
C ILE A 118 5.05 18.66 -7.57
N GLY A 119 5.61 19.86 -7.47
CA GLY A 119 7.07 20.07 -7.38
C GLY A 119 7.80 19.28 -6.25
N PRO A 120 9.14 19.28 -6.22
CA PRO A 120 9.91 18.51 -5.24
C PRO A 120 9.57 18.88 -3.79
N GLN A 121 9.44 17.87 -2.92
CA GLN A 121 9.06 17.97 -1.49
C GLN A 121 7.64 18.47 -1.20
N THR A 122 6.77 18.54 -2.20
CA THR A 122 5.37 18.95 -2.01
C THR A 122 4.47 17.86 -1.44
N ARG A 123 4.97 16.64 -1.17
CA ARG A 123 4.20 15.62 -0.40
C ARG A 123 3.79 16.10 0.99
N LEU A 124 4.47 17.09 1.56
CA LEU A 124 4.05 17.75 2.80
C LEU A 124 2.84 18.67 2.60
N ALA A 125 2.61 19.11 1.36
CA ALA A 125 1.45 19.90 0.92
C ALA A 125 0.32 19.04 0.35
N VAL A 126 0.57 17.74 0.06
CA VAL A 126 -0.50 16.77 -0.14
C VAL A 126 -1.25 16.67 1.18
N ILE A 127 -2.49 17.15 1.21
CA ILE A 127 -3.32 17.18 2.41
C ILE A 127 -3.54 15.73 2.88
N LEU A 128 -2.78 15.31 3.88
CA LEU A 128 -2.91 14.02 4.54
C LEU A 128 -4.24 14.02 5.32
N GLY A 129 -5.22 13.24 4.88
CA GLY A 129 -6.57 13.23 5.46
C GLY A 129 -7.65 12.69 4.51
N ARG A 130 -8.81 13.35 4.45
CA ARG A 130 -9.99 12.93 3.65
C ARG A 130 -9.76 12.82 2.14
N TYR A 131 -8.61 13.20 1.60
CA TYR A 131 -8.29 13.04 0.17
C TYR A 131 -7.87 11.62 -0.23
N VAL A 132 -7.71 10.69 0.73
CA VAL A 132 -7.51 9.27 0.40
C VAL A 132 -8.67 8.75 -0.45
N SER A 133 -9.92 9.20 -0.21
CA SER A 133 -11.04 8.81 -1.08
C SER A 133 -10.90 9.35 -2.50
N THR A 134 -10.41 10.59 -2.67
CA THR A 134 -10.13 11.17 -3.99
C THR A 134 -9.00 10.44 -4.71
N CYS A 135 -7.97 10.01 -3.99
CA CYS A 135 -6.89 9.20 -4.55
C CYS A 135 -7.38 7.81 -4.97
N VAL A 136 -8.24 7.17 -4.17
CA VAL A 136 -8.84 5.87 -4.55
C VAL A 136 -9.69 6.00 -5.81
N LEU A 137 -10.44 7.10 -5.98
CA LEU A 137 -11.22 7.40 -7.18
C LEU A 137 -10.38 7.71 -8.44
N GLY A 138 -9.10 8.06 -8.27
CA GLY A 138 -8.21 8.44 -9.37
C GLY A 138 -7.36 7.27 -9.90
N LEU A 139 -7.54 6.06 -9.37
CA LEU A 139 -6.76 4.86 -9.73
C LEU A 139 -7.53 3.85 -10.60
N ASP A 140 -8.72 4.22 -11.08
CA ASP A 140 -9.51 3.46 -12.07
C ASP A 140 -8.79 3.29 -13.42
#